data_AF-A0A379FIH6-F1
#
_entry.id   AF-A0A379FIH6-F1
#
_cell.length_a   1.000
_cell.length_b   1.000
_cell.length_c   1.000
_cell.angle_alpha   90.00
_cell.angle_beta   90.00
_cell.angle_gamma   90.00
#
_symmetry.space_group_name_H-M   'P 1'
#
loop_
_entity.id
_entity.type
_entity.pdbx_description
1 polymer ?
#
loop_
_entity_poly.entity_id
_entity_poly.type
_entity_poly.pdbx_seq_one_letter_code
_entity_poly.pdbx_strand_id
1 'polypeptide(L)' 'MGGGVRDLLLGKKPKDFDIATNATPEEVRRLFRNSRLVGRRFRLAHIMFGPEVIEVATFRGSHEDH' A
#
# COMPACT_ATOMS: atom_id res chain seq x y z
N MET A 1 -7.62 2.63 -0.89
CA MET A 1 -7.52 1.69 0.25
C MET A 1 -8.93 1.45 0.75
N GLY A 2 -9.48 0.23 0.67
CA GLY A 2 -10.84 -0.02 1.19
C GLY A 2 -11.56 -1.29 0.70
N GLY A 3 -11.12 -1.92 -0.38
CA GLY A 3 -11.77 -3.12 -0.92
C GLY A 3 -11.81 -4.27 0.09
N GLY A 4 -10.67 -4.60 0.69
CA GLY A 4 -10.59 -5.72 1.64
C GLY A 4 -11.35 -5.49 2.95
N VAL A 5 -11.32 -4.27 3.51
CA VAL A 5 -12.09 -3.95 4.73
C VAL A 5 -13.59 -4.06 4.46
N ARG A 6 -14.06 -3.50 3.33
CA ARG A 6 -15.47 -3.62 2.91
C ARG A 6 -15.88 -5.08 2.75
N ASP A 7 -15.05 -5.89 2.09
CA ASP A 7 -15.38 -7.28 1.83
C ASP A 7 -15.47 -8.07 3.15
N LEU A 8 -14.56 -7.84 4.10
CA LEU A 8 -14.63 -8.41 5.45
C LEU A 8 -15.92 -8.01 6.18
N LEU A 9 -16.31 -6.73 6.13
CA LEU A 9 -17.55 -6.25 6.76
C LEU A 9 -18.81 -6.88 6.14
N LEU A 10 -18.74 -7.27 4.86
CA LEU A 10 -19.81 -7.99 4.17
C LEU A 10 -19.73 -9.51 4.33
N GLY A 11 -18.83 -10.02 5.19
CA GLY A 11 -18.60 -11.47 5.38
C GLY A 11 -18.01 -12.17 4.15
N LYS A 12 -17.46 -11.42 3.20
CA LYS A 12 -16.80 -11.94 1.99
C LYS A 12 -15.32 -12.11 2.25
N LYS A 13 -14.70 -13.10 1.58
CA LYS A 13 -13.25 -13.24 1.58
C LYS A 13 -12.64 -12.16 0.65
N PRO A 14 -11.78 -11.26 1.15
CA PRO A 14 -11.06 -10.31 0.30
C PRO A 14 -10.19 -11.02 -0.71
N LYS A 15 -10.10 -10.46 -1.92
CA LYS A 15 -9.19 -10.95 -2.95
C LYS A 15 -7.76 -10.45 -2.71
N ASP A 16 -7.64 -9.18 -2.33
CA ASP A 16 -6.37 -8.48 -2.14
C ASP A 16 -6.44 -7.56 -0.90
N PHE A 17 -5.29 -7.27 -0.31
CA PHE A 17 -5.13 -6.30 0.77
C PHE A 17 -4.14 -5.21 0.36
N ASP A 18 -4.60 -3.96 0.44
CA ASP A 18 -3.76 -2.79 0.28
C ASP A 18 -3.39 -2.22 1.66
N ILE A 19 -2.12 -1.86 1.87
CA ILE A 19 -1.61 -1.26 3.11
C ILE A 19 -1.37 0.24 2.91
N ALA A 20 -2.05 1.06 3.71
CA ALA A 20 -1.82 2.50 3.74
C ALA A 20 -0.87 2.85 4.89
N THR A 21 0.14 3.67 4.65
CA THR A 21 1.12 4.08 5.68
C THR A 21 1.56 5.53 5.51
N ASN A 22 2.04 6.18 6.57
CA ASN A 22 2.73 7.46 6.46
C ASN A 22 4.19 7.32 6.00
N ALA A 23 4.73 6.09 5.95
CA ALA A 23 6.09 5.85 5.48
C ALA A 23 6.23 6.24 3.99
N THR A 24 7.30 6.95 3.67
CA THR A 24 7.71 7.27 2.30
C THR A 24 8.11 6.00 1.54
N PRO A 25 8.02 6.00 0.19
CA PRO A 25 8.46 4.85 -0.61
C PRO A 25 9.91 4.44 -0.29
N GLU A 26 10.78 5.41 -0.04
CA GLU A 26 12.18 5.18 0.31
C GLU A 26 12.33 4.48 1.68
N GLU A 27 11.54 4.87 2.68
CA GLU A 27 11.51 4.19 3.98
C GLU A 27 10.99 2.76 3.86
N VAL A 28 9.91 2.55 3.10
CA VAL A 28 9.40 1.20 2.81
C VAL A 28 10.48 0.36 2.13
N ARG A 29 11.24 0.93 1.19
CA ARG A 29 12.35 0.25 0.52
C ARG A 29 13.50 -0.09 1.45
N ARG A 30 13.79 0.76 2.45
CA ARG A 30 14.81 0.49 3.46
C ARG A 30 14.40 -0.65 4.39
N LEU A 31 13.13 -0.69 4.79
CA LEU A 31 12.58 -1.74 5.66
C LEU A 31 12.45 -3.08 4.93
N PHE A 32 12.06 -3.05 3.66
CA PHE A 32 11.79 -4.24 2.86
C PHE A 32 12.68 -4.25 1.61
N ARG A 33 13.83 -4.94 1.70
CA ARG A 33 14.78 -5.05 0.57
C ARG A 33 14.20 -5.74 -0.66
N ASN A 34 13.18 -6.58 -0.45
CA ASN A 34 12.38 -7.27 -1.47
C ASN A 34 11.23 -6.41 -2.04
N SER A 35 11.23 -5.10 -1.77
CA SER A 35 10.24 -4.18 -2.32
C SER A 35 10.67 -3.57 -3.65
N ARG A 36 9.67 -3.28 -4.49
CA ARG A 36 9.80 -2.56 -5.76
C ARG A 36 8.95 -1.31 -5.70
N LEU A 37 9.53 -0.16 -6.03
CA LEU A 37 8.78 1.08 -6.14
C LEU A 37 8.04 1.07 -7.47
N VAL A 38 6.72 1.31 -7.44
CA VAL A 38 5.86 1.21 -8.62
C VAL A 38 5.18 2.54 -8.86
N GLY A 39 5.40 3.09 -10.06
CA GLY A 39 4.85 4.38 -10.47
C GLY A 39 5.63 5.58 -9.94
N ARG A 40 6.04 6.48 -10.83
CA ARG A 40 6.70 7.74 -10.45
C ARG A 40 5.73 8.77 -9.86
N ARG A 41 4.46 8.72 -10.27
CA ARG A 41 3.38 9.63 -9.82
C ARG A 41 2.62 9.11 -8.61
N PHE A 42 2.51 7.79 -8.50
CA PHE A 42 1.77 7.13 -7.45
C PHE A 42 2.83 6.56 -6.51
N ARG A 43 3.04 7.18 -5.35
CA ARG A 43 4.01 6.74 -4.32
C ARG A 43 3.62 5.36 -3.75
N LEU A 44 3.79 4.30 -4.54
CA LEU A 44 3.44 2.92 -4.24
C LEU A 44 4.70 2.07 -4.15
N ALA A 45 4.67 1.09 -3.25
CA ALA A 45 5.67 0.05 -3.13
C ALA A 45 4.99 -1.32 -3.15
N HIS A 46 5.52 -2.24 -3.94
CA HIS A 46 5.12 -3.64 -3.97
C HIS A 46 6.13 -4.45 -3.19
N ILE A 47 5.70 -5.14 -2.13
CA ILE A 47 6.54 -6.01 -1.33
C ILE A 47 6.22 -7.46 -1.69
N MET A 48 7.24 -8.21 -2.11
CA MET A 48 7.07 -9.61 -2.54
C MET A 48 7.18 -10.55 -1.34
N PHE A 49 6.10 -11.26 -1.00
CA PHE A 49 6.10 -12.33 0.01
C PHE A 49 5.77 -13.68 -0.66
N GLY A 50 6.81 -14.40 -1.07
CA GLY A 50 6.65 -15.62 -1.86
C GLY A 50 5.93 -15.31 -3.19
N PRO A 51 4.80 -15.99 -3.51
CA PRO A 51 4.01 -15.69 -4.70
C PRO A 51 3.09 -14.47 -4.53
N GLU A 52 2.93 -13.96 -3.32
CA GLU A 52 2.01 -12.86 -3.03
C GLU A 52 2.71 -11.50 -3.14
N VAL A 53 1.94 -10.51 -3.61
CA VAL A 53 2.37 -9.13 -3.69
C VAL A 53 1.54 -8.30 -2.72
N ILE A 54 2.21 -7.67 -1.77
CA ILE A 54 1.57 -6.72 -0.87
C ILE A 54 1.77 -5.32 -1.43
N GLU A 55 0.65 -4.64 -1.72
CA GLU A 55 0.68 -3.25 -2.18
C GLU A 55 0.67 -2.30 -0.98
N VAL A 56 1.65 -1.39 -0.94
CA VAL A 56 1.80 -0.38 0.10
C VAL A 56 1.72 1.01 -0.55
N ALA A 57 0.80 1.85 -0.08
CA ALA A 57 0.71 3.25 -0.49
C ALA A 57 1.03 4.19 0.66
N THR A 58 1.86 5.19 0.38
CA THR A 58 2.01 6.32 1.29
C THR A 58 0.72 7.14 1.31
N PHE A 59 0.30 7.60 2.49
CA PHE A 59 -0.82 8.52 2.66
C PHE A 59 -0.67 9.72 1.74
N ARG A 60 -1.80 10.17 1.20
CA ARG A 60 -1.89 11.38 0.38
C ARG A 60 -2.86 12.31 1.08
N GLY A 61 -2.43 13.53 1.35
CA GLY A 61 -3.30 14.61 1.79
C GLY A 61 -3.24 15.74 0.76
N SER A 62 -4.38 16.35 0.48
CA SER A 62 -4.39 17.75 0.07
C SER A 62 -4.04 18.54 1.32
N HIS A 63 -2.78 18.93 1.50
CA HIS A 63 -2.47 20.05 2.38
C HIS A 63 -2.65 21.33 1.57
N GLU A 64 -3.89 21.74 1.36
CA GLU A 64 -4.25 23.15 1.19
C GLU A 64 -5.22 23.46 2.32
N ASP A 65 -4.65 23.83 3.46
CA ASP A 65 -5.31 24.64 4.48
C ASP A 65 -4.20 25.50 5.09
N HIS A 66 -3.87 26.59 4.38
CA HIS A 66 -3.33 27.82 4.95
C HIS A 66 -3.51 28.97 3.96
#